data_AF-A0AA35QVF9-F1
#
_entry.id   AF-A0AA35QVF9-F1
#
_cell.length_a   1.000
_cell.length_b   1.000
_cell.length_c   1.000
_cell.angle_alpha   90.00
_cell.angle_beta   90.00
_cell.angle_gamma   90.00
#
_symmetry.space_group_name_H-M   'P 1'
#
loop_
_entity.id
_entity.type
_entity.pdbx_description
1 polymer ?
#
loop_
_entity_poly.entity_id
_entity_poly.type
_entity_poly.pdbx_seq_one_letter_code
_entity_poly.pdbx_strand_id
1 'polypeptide(L)'
;MSSEAAEVALTYPWQCLECKTCSVCGDPGGEEEMVFCDHCDRGYHTFCLDMKGIPEGQWLCMECCECAICGTESGRGDRNQWRHEFINNKFLHTLCLDCAKI
;
A
#
# COMPACT_ATOMS: atom_id res chain seq x y z
N MET A 1 -11.48 -17.69 -12.84
CA MET A 1 -10.42 -17.23 -11.91
C MET A 1 -9.78 -16.01 -12.58
N SER A 2 -10.47 -14.86 -12.64
CA SER A 2 -9.75 -13.61 -12.90
C SER A 2 -9.23 -13.15 -11.54
N SER A 3 -7.93 -12.91 -11.45
CA SER A 3 -7.35 -12.30 -10.26
C SER A 3 -7.67 -10.81 -10.31
N GLU A 4 -8.30 -10.27 -9.27
CA GLU A 4 -8.65 -8.85 -9.18
C GLU A 4 -7.42 -7.96 -9.39
N ALA A 5 -6.25 -8.37 -8.91
CA ALA A 5 -4.99 -7.67 -9.13
C ALA A 5 -4.60 -7.55 -10.62
N ALA A 6 -4.90 -8.56 -11.45
CA ALA A 6 -4.61 -8.50 -12.89
C ALA A 6 -5.55 -7.54 -13.62
N GLU A 7 -6.81 -7.43 -13.20
CA GLU A 7 -7.75 -6.45 -13.74
C GLU A 7 -7.33 -5.02 -13.36
N VAL A 8 -6.93 -4.82 -12.10
CA VAL A 8 -6.43 -3.53 -11.60
C VAL A 8 -5.12 -3.13 -12.28
N ALA A 9 -4.22 -4.07 -12.57
CA ALA A 9 -2.95 -3.80 -13.25
C ALA A 9 -3.12 -3.20 -14.66
N LEU A 10 -4.28 -3.40 -15.30
CA LEU A 10 -4.60 -2.79 -16.60
C LEU A 10 -5.04 -1.31 -16.49
N THR A 11 -5.34 -0.83 -15.28
CA THR A 11 -5.86 0.53 -15.06
C THR A 11 -4.76 1.58 -14.93
N TYR A 12 -3.50 1.17 -14.86
CA TYR A 12 -2.35 2.06 -14.71
C TYR A 12 -1.11 1.49 -15.42
N PRO A 13 0.00 2.26 -15.56
CA PRO A 13 1.24 1.77 -16.16
C PRO A 13 1.95 0.74 -15.26
N TRP A 14 1.42 -0.47 -15.19
CA TRP A 14 1.99 -1.57 -14.42
C TRP A 14 3.43 -1.86 -14.87
N GLN A 15 4.28 -2.17 -13.90
CA GLN A 15 5.69 -2.53 -14.11
C GLN A 15 5.89 -3.99 -13.73
N CYS A 16 6.67 -4.73 -14.53
CA CYS A 16 7.09 -6.08 -14.15
C CYS A 16 8.00 -6.07 -12.93
N LEU A 17 8.30 -7.25 -12.40
CA LEU A 17 9.14 -7.40 -11.21
C LEU A 17 10.52 -6.75 -11.37
N GLU A 18 11.17 -6.91 -12.53
CA GLU A 18 12.49 -6.36 -12.82
C GLU A 18 12.49 -4.85 -13.14
N CYS A 19 11.33 -4.27 -13.43
CA CYS A 19 11.18 -2.85 -13.74
C CYS A 19 10.48 -2.08 -12.61
N LYS A 20 10.23 -2.72 -11.47
CA LYS A 20 9.44 -2.14 -10.39
C LYS A 20 10.19 -0.95 -9.79
N THR A 21 9.46 0.14 -9.59
CA THR A 21 9.96 1.35 -8.94
C THR A 21 9.10 1.68 -7.73
N CYS A 22 9.70 2.30 -6.72
CA CYS A 22 8.96 2.80 -5.58
C CYS A 22 8.01 3.93 -6.01
N SER A 23 6.72 3.80 -5.70
CA SER A 23 5.69 4.77 -6.11
C SER A 23 5.79 6.11 -5.36
N VAL A 24 6.67 6.21 -4.35
CA VAL A 24 6.94 7.44 -3.59
C VAL A 24 8.16 8.18 -4.13
N CYS A 25 9.30 7.50 -4.30
CA CYS A 25 10.57 8.14 -4.69
C CYS A 25 10.97 7.92 -6.16
N GLY A 26 10.33 6.97 -6.86
CA GLY A 26 10.63 6.61 -8.24
C GLY A 26 11.89 5.75 -8.43
N ASP A 27 12.58 5.40 -7.35
CA ASP A 27 13.82 4.63 -7.40
C ASP A 27 13.55 3.11 -7.49
N PRO A 28 14.27 2.36 -8.36
CA PRO A 28 14.17 0.91 -8.47
C PRO A 28 15.08 0.14 -7.50
N GLY A 29 16.03 0.79 -6.82
CA GLY A 29 16.93 0.14 -5.86
C GLY A 29 16.22 -0.32 -4.59
N GLY A 30 16.96 -0.86 -3.62
CA GLY A 30 16.40 -1.24 -2.30
C GLY A 30 15.32 -2.32 -2.36
N GLU A 31 15.45 -3.27 -3.29
CA GLU A 31 14.46 -4.32 -3.56
C GLU A 31 14.11 -5.15 -2.31
N GLU A 32 15.09 -5.42 -1.44
CA GLU A 32 14.92 -6.16 -0.19
C GLU A 32 14.04 -5.45 0.85
N GLU A 33 13.88 -4.14 0.71
CA GLU A 33 13.04 -3.29 1.55
C GLU A 33 11.79 -2.80 0.80
N MET A 34 11.47 -3.39 -0.36
CA MET A 34 10.30 -3.02 -1.16
C MET A 34 9.11 -3.96 -0.89
N VAL A 35 7.98 -3.40 -0.48
CA VAL A 35 6.69 -4.10 -0.36
C VAL A 35 5.84 -3.85 -1.60
N PHE A 36 5.04 -4.85 -1.99
CA PHE A 36 4.05 -4.74 -3.06
C PHE A 36 2.64 -4.75 -2.48
N CYS A 37 1.78 -3.88 -3.01
CA CYS A 37 0.36 -3.88 -2.66
C CYS A 37 -0.32 -5.15 -3.18
N ASP A 38 -0.97 -5.93 -2.32
CA ASP A 38 -1.65 -7.17 -2.73
C ASP A 38 -2.85 -6.94 -3.67
N HIS A 39 -3.36 -5.70 -3.75
CA HIS A 39 -4.48 -5.38 -4.63
C HIS A 39 -4.06 -4.82 -5.99
N CYS A 40 -3.01 -4.00 -6.05
CA CYS A 40 -2.64 -3.33 -7.30
C CYS A 40 -1.22 -3.64 -7.78
N ASP A 41 -0.38 -4.31 -7.01
CA ASP A 41 1.01 -4.64 -7.36
C ASP A 41 1.97 -3.43 -7.54
N ARG A 42 1.58 -2.25 -7.05
CA ARG A 42 2.51 -1.10 -6.94
C ARG A 42 3.54 -1.35 -5.84
N GLY A 43 4.79 -0.97 -6.11
CA GLY A 43 5.91 -1.11 -5.18
C GLY A 43 6.16 0.13 -4.33
N TYR A 44 6.59 -0.09 -3.09
CA TYR A 44 6.89 0.96 -2.12
C TYR A 44 8.03 0.49 -1.20
N HIS A 45 9.03 1.33 -0.98
CA HIS A 45 9.99 1.06 0.08
C HIS A 45 9.35 1.20 1.46
N THR A 46 9.70 0.31 2.38
CA THR A 46 9.28 0.35 3.78
C THR A 46 9.63 1.69 4.42
N PHE A 47 10.84 2.20 4.18
CA PHE A 47 11.29 3.48 4.69
C PHE A 47 10.62 4.68 4.02
N CYS A 48 10.15 4.57 2.77
CA CYS A 48 9.35 5.63 2.13
C CYS A 48 7.94 5.75 2.73
N LEU A 49 7.49 4.71 3.45
CA LEU A 49 6.19 4.62 4.13
C LEU A 49 6.31 4.67 5.66
N ASP A 50 7.49 4.99 6.21
CA ASP A 50 7.74 5.00 7.65
C ASP A 50 7.43 3.65 8.35
N MET A 51 7.56 2.53 7.62
CA MET A 51 7.37 1.18 8.14
C MET A 51 8.68 0.61 8.69
N LYS A 52 8.57 -0.22 9.74
CA LYS A 52 9.74 -0.85 10.39
C LYS A 52 10.36 -1.99 9.58
N GLY A 53 9.67 -2.47 8.56
CA GLY A 53 10.07 -3.61 7.74
C GLY A 53 8.91 -4.07 6.86
N ILE A 54 9.14 -5.13 6.08
CA ILE A 54 8.09 -5.75 5.27
C ILE A 54 7.05 -6.36 6.22
N PRO A 55 5.77 -5.97 6.12
CA PRO A 55 4.76 -6.49 7.01
C PRO A 55 4.45 -7.96 6.74
N GLU A 56 4.02 -8.68 7.78
CA GLU A 56 3.46 -10.02 7.60
C GLU A 56 2.02 -9.95 7.08
N GLY A 57 1.68 -10.88 6.19
CA GLY A 57 0.33 -11.00 5.64
C GLY A 57 0.04 -10.00 4.53
N GLN A 58 -1.25 -9.73 4.32
CA GLN A 58 -1.70 -8.82 3.28
C GLN A 58 -1.37 -7.38 3.64
N TRP A 59 -0.97 -6.57 2.67
CA TRP A 59 -0.80 -5.13 2.80
C TRP A 59 -1.44 -4.39 1.62
N LEU A 60 -2.11 -3.28 1.93
CA LEU A 60 -2.76 -2.42 0.94
C LEU A 60 -2.13 -1.02 0.96
N CYS A 61 -1.76 -0.52 -0.22
CA CYS A 61 -1.22 0.82 -0.36
C CYS A 61 -2.29 1.91 -0.24
N MET A 62 -1.84 3.17 -0.18
CA MET A 62 -2.69 4.36 -0.02
C MET A 62 -3.65 4.59 -1.19
N GLU A 63 -3.39 4.01 -2.36
CA GLU A 63 -4.30 4.08 -3.52
C GLU A 63 -5.44 3.05 -3.43
N CYS A 64 -5.26 1.98 -2.66
CA CYS A 64 -6.17 0.85 -2.61
C CYS A 64 -6.86 0.70 -1.26
N CYS A 65 -6.43 1.45 -0.25
CA CYS A 65 -7.02 1.37 1.06
C CYS A 65 -8.41 2.02 1.10
N GLU A 66 -9.18 1.57 2.08
CA GLU A 66 -10.41 2.16 2.56
C GLU A 66 -10.36 2.19 4.09
N CYS A 67 -11.15 3.06 4.72
CA CYS A 67 -11.20 3.10 6.17
C CYS A 67 -11.97 1.89 6.72
N ALA A 68 -11.33 1.07 7.56
CA ALA A 68 -11.97 -0.09 8.16
C ALA A 68 -13.13 0.23 9.13
N ILE A 69 -13.30 1.50 9.54
CA ILE A 69 -14.39 1.93 10.44
C ILE A 69 -15.55 2.51 9.64
N CYS A 70 -15.31 3.50 8.79
CA CYS A 70 -16.38 4.23 8.09
C CYS A 70 -16.51 3.90 6.59
N GLY A 71 -15.59 3.10 6.03
CA GLY A 71 -15.60 2.71 4.62
C GLY A 71 -15.25 3.83 3.64
N THR A 72 -14.80 5.01 4.10
CA THR A 72 -14.42 6.07 3.16
C THR A 72 -13.22 5.64 2.33
N GLU A 73 -13.27 5.97 1.04
CA GLU A 73 -12.17 5.90 0.08
C GLU A 73 -11.66 7.33 -0.25
N SER A 74 -12.28 8.35 0.35
CA SER A 74 -11.93 9.75 0.15
C SER A 74 -10.54 10.01 0.71
N GLY A 75 -9.59 10.36 -0.16
CA GLY A 75 -8.19 10.58 0.22
C GLY A 75 -7.22 9.53 -0.31
N ARG A 76 -7.66 8.57 -1.14
CA ARG A 76 -6.75 7.65 -1.83
C ARG A 76 -5.61 8.41 -2.51
N GLY A 77 -4.40 7.89 -2.35
CA GLY A 77 -3.16 8.49 -2.83
C GLY A 77 -2.56 9.62 -1.98
N ASP A 78 -3.31 10.18 -1.03
CA ASP A 78 -2.76 11.15 -0.07
C ASP A 78 -2.36 10.44 1.23
N ARG A 79 -1.04 10.25 1.41
CA ARG A 79 -0.46 9.61 2.61
C ARG A 79 -0.84 10.30 3.92
N ASN A 80 -1.21 11.58 3.88
CA ASN A 80 -1.58 12.32 5.06
C ASN A 80 -3.03 12.07 5.47
N GLN A 81 -3.84 11.33 4.70
CA GLN A 81 -5.24 11.04 5.02
C GLN A 81 -5.43 9.70 5.74
N TRP A 82 -4.40 8.86 5.77
CA TRP A 82 -4.50 7.47 6.20
C TRP A 82 -3.55 7.15 7.35
N ARG A 83 -3.99 6.26 8.23
CA ARG A 83 -3.14 5.60 9.23
C ARG A 83 -3.21 4.09 9.03
N HIS A 84 -2.08 3.49 8.69
CA HIS A 84 -1.93 2.04 8.68
C HIS A 84 -1.57 1.55 10.08
N GLU A 85 -2.30 0.55 10.57
CA GLU A 85 -2.06 -0.03 11.90
C GLU A 85 -1.46 -1.42 11.78
N PHE A 86 -0.48 -1.70 12.64
CA PHE A 86 0.28 -2.94 12.65
C PHE A 86 0.37 -3.49 14.08
N ILE A 87 0.25 -4.81 14.22
CA ILE A 87 0.47 -5.52 15.48
C ILE A 87 1.57 -6.54 15.24
N ASN A 88 2.69 -6.47 15.97
CA ASN A 88 3.84 -7.36 15.81
C ASN A 88 4.31 -7.48 14.34
N ASN A 89 4.44 -6.34 13.65
CA ASN A 89 4.79 -6.26 12.21
C ASN A 89 3.74 -6.85 11.24
N LYS A 90 2.60 -7.36 11.72
CA LYS A 90 1.48 -7.78 10.87
C LYS A 90 0.58 -6.59 10.57
N PHE A 91 0.30 -6.34 9.29
CA PHE A 91 -0.68 -5.33 8.88
C PHE A 91 -2.08 -5.74 9.35
N LEU A 92 -2.78 -4.83 10.02
CA LEU A 92 -4.12 -5.08 10.54
C LEU A 92 -5.18 -4.43 9.63
N HIS A 93 -5.13 -3.11 9.51
CA HIS A 93 -6.07 -2.35 8.69
C HIS A 93 -5.57 -0.92 8.47
N THR A 94 -6.31 -0.19 7.62
CA THR A 94 -6.13 1.24 7.42
C THR A 94 -7.32 2.01 7.96
N LEU A 95 -7.06 3.16 8.59
CA LEU A 95 -8.09 4.09 9.07
C LEU A 95 -7.90 5.45 8.38
N CYS A 96 -9.00 6.16 8.10
CA CYS A 96 -8.89 7.58 7.77
C CYS A 96 -8.51 8.38 9.04
N LEU A 97 -7.96 9.58 8.86
CA LEU A 97 -7.54 10.40 10.00
C LEU A 97 -8.65 10.70 11.01
N ASP A 98 -9.90 10.83 10.56
CA ASP A 98 -11.02 11.12 11.46
C ASP A 98 -11.34 9.93 12.35
N CYS A 99 -11.35 8.71 11.80
CA CYS A 99 -11.57 7.49 12.55
C CYS A 99 -10.35 7.08 13.40
N ALA A 100 -9.14 7.47 13.00
CA ALA A 100 -7.90 7.18 13.73
C ALA A 100 -7.68 8.07 14.97
N LYS A 101 -8.49 9.11 15.17
CA LYS A 101 -8.42 10.03 16.33
C LYS A 101 -9.39 9.66 17.45
N ILE A 102 -10.22 8.63 17.24
CA ILE A 102 -11.20 8.11 18.20
C ILE A 102 -10.46 7.27 19.25
#